data_AF-A0A2S2PJK5-F1
#
_entry.id   AF-A0A2S2PJK5-F1
#
_cell.length_a   1.000
_cell.length_b   1.000
_cell.length_c   1.000
_cell.angle_alpha   90.00
_cell.angle_beta   90.00
_cell.angle_gamma   90.00
#
_symmetry.space_group_name_H-M   'P 1'
#
loop_
_entity.id
_entity.type
_entity.pdbx_description
1 polymer ?
#
loop_
_entity_poly.entity_id
_entity_poly.type
_entity_poly.pdbx_seq_one_letter_code
_entity_poly.pdbx_strand_id
1 'polypeptide(L)'
;MAFQQEELSTSSSSKLTIKENKLIILHIRSDDGFLPGGFMYFKTNKNTIDYQYYHDEINGKIFQNWFEEVLLPLLKENAIIVMNNVPCHSVKTEKVPNLAWKRHCIVNWLISKGEDFDPSELVKVDLMKIVQRLKPSSRAR
;
A
#
# COMPACT_ATOMS: atom_id res chain seq x y z
N MET A 1 -23.85 16.42 -23.26
CA MET A 1 -22.53 16.08 -23.82
C MET A 1 -22.49 14.56 -23.94
N ALA A 2 -22.74 14.05 -25.15
CA ALA A 2 -22.86 12.61 -25.40
C ALA A 2 -21.48 12.04 -25.71
N PHE A 3 -21.08 10.98 -24.99
CA PHE A 3 -19.91 10.20 -25.34
C PHE A 3 -20.33 9.08 -26.30
N GLN A 4 -19.73 9.08 -27.48
CA GLN A 4 -19.98 8.10 -28.53
C GLN A 4 -18.95 6.96 -28.37
N GLN A 5 -19.42 5.72 -28.22
CA GLN A 5 -18.57 4.52 -28.28
C GLN A 5 -18.69 3.94 -29.69
N GLU A 6 -17.56 3.80 -30.39
CA GLU A 6 -17.48 3.04 -31.64
C GLU A 6 -17.34 1.54 -31.30
N GLU A 7 -18.22 0.72 -31.88
CA GLU A 7 -18.13 -0.73 -31.83
C GLU A 7 -17.13 -1.23 -32.89
N LEU A 8 -16.11 -1.98 -32.47
CA LEU A 8 -15.22 -2.71 -33.38
C LEU A 8 -15.69 -4.17 -33.55
N SER A 9 -16.03 -4.52 -34.79
CA SER A 9 -16.30 -5.89 -35.25
C SER A 9 -15.01 -6.73 -35.32
N THR A 10 -15.05 -7.95 -34.79
CA THR A 10 -13.92 -8.90 -34.82
C THR A 10 -14.16 -10.05 -35.79
N SER A 11 -13.26 -10.24 -36.76
CA SER A 11 -13.06 -11.52 -37.45
C SER A 11 -11.72 -12.16 -37.03
N SER A 12 -11.62 -13.47 -37.25
CA SER A 12 -10.93 -14.46 -36.40
C SER A 12 -9.39 -14.48 -36.35
N SER A 13 -8.91 -14.79 -35.13
CA SER A 13 -7.84 -15.75 -34.78
C SER A 13 -6.42 -15.56 -35.34
N SER A 14 -5.64 -14.76 -34.60
CA SER A 14 -4.27 -15.14 -34.20
C SER A 14 -4.18 -14.94 -32.70
N LYS A 15 -3.35 -15.74 -32.01
CA LYS A 15 -3.16 -15.66 -30.55
C LYS A 15 -2.45 -14.34 -30.20
N LEU A 16 -3.20 -13.25 -30.25
CA LEU A 16 -2.80 -11.94 -29.75
C LEU A 16 -2.78 -12.07 -28.24
N THR A 17 -1.59 -12.16 -27.64
CA THR A 17 -1.43 -11.65 -26.27
C THR A 17 -1.68 -10.16 -26.35
N ILE A 18 -2.95 -9.77 -26.26
CA ILE A 18 -3.36 -8.40 -26.07
C ILE A 18 -2.69 -7.98 -24.76
N LYS A 19 -1.68 -7.10 -24.85
CA LYS A 19 -1.20 -6.36 -23.69
C LYS A 19 -2.36 -5.46 -23.28
N GLU A 20 -3.25 -6.00 -22.47
CA GLU A 20 -4.36 -5.24 -21.91
C GLU A 20 -3.77 -4.23 -20.94
N ASN A 21 -3.70 -2.98 -21.39
CA ASN A 21 -3.39 -1.87 -20.52
C ASN A 21 -4.55 -1.76 -19.53
N LYS A 22 -4.30 -2.04 -18.26
CA LYS A 22 -5.32 -1.93 -17.21
C LYS A 22 -5.31 -0.52 -16.65
N LEU A 23 -6.48 -0.03 -16.29
CA LEU A 23 -6.69 1.27 -15.67
C LEU A 23 -7.18 1.04 -14.25
N ILE A 24 -6.42 1.53 -13.27
CA ILE A 24 -6.85 1.57 -11.87
C ILE A 24 -7.43 2.96 -11.64
N ILE A 25 -8.66 3.01 -11.11
CA ILE A 25 -9.35 4.26 -10.78
C ILE A 25 -9.62 4.29 -9.28
N LEU A 26 -9.31 5.42 -8.66
CA LEU A 26 -9.67 5.75 -7.29
C LEU A 26 -10.57 6.99 -7.33
N HIS A 27 -11.74 6.90 -6.70
CA HIS A 27 -12.67 8.01 -6.61
C HIS A 27 -13.50 7.91 -5.34
N ILE A 28 -13.78 9.05 -4.71
CA ILE A 28 -14.73 9.16 -3.60
C ILE A 28 -16.12 9.49 -4.13
N ARG A 29 -17.14 8.81 -3.59
CA ARG A 29 -18.55 9.05 -3.89
C ARG A 29 -19.35 9.16 -2.60
N SER A 30 -20.30 10.08 -2.57
CA SER A 30 -21.39 10.18 -1.60
C SER A 30 -22.75 9.96 -2.30
N ASP A 31 -23.82 10.14 -1.55
CA ASP A 31 -25.20 10.26 -2.04
C ASP A 31 -25.37 11.44 -3.01
N ASP A 32 -24.69 12.56 -2.76
CA ASP A 32 -24.65 13.75 -3.64
C ASP A 32 -23.85 13.52 -4.95
N GLY A 33 -23.20 12.36 -5.10
CA GLY A 33 -22.43 12.00 -6.29
C GLY A 33 -20.93 11.93 -6.04
N PHE A 34 -20.15 12.10 -7.10
CA PHE A 34 -18.70 12.01 -7.04
C PHE A 34 -18.08 13.29 -6.49
N LEU A 35 -17.11 13.15 -5.57
CA LEU A 35 -16.42 14.30 -4.97
C LEU A 35 -15.56 15.02 -6.03
N PRO A 36 -15.85 16.28 -6.39
CA PRO A 36 -15.03 17.02 -7.34
C PRO A 36 -13.58 17.10 -6.84
N GLY A 37 -12.61 16.77 -7.71
CA GLY A 37 -11.19 16.73 -7.36
C GLY A 37 -10.72 15.43 -6.70
N GLY A 38 -11.63 14.53 -6.32
CA GLY A 38 -11.30 13.24 -5.70
C GLY A 38 -10.83 12.14 -6.66
N PHE A 39 -10.83 12.41 -7.97
CA PHE A 39 -10.50 11.44 -9.01
C PHE A 39 -8.99 11.27 -9.18
N MET A 40 -8.52 10.03 -9.11
CA MET A 40 -7.16 9.66 -9.45
C MET A 40 -7.16 8.37 -10.28
N TYR A 41 -6.27 8.25 -11.25
CA TYR A 41 -6.13 7.03 -12.04
C TYR A 41 -4.67 6.68 -12.32
N PHE A 42 -4.42 5.39 -12.53
CA PHE A 42 -3.11 4.86 -12.91
C PHE A 42 -3.28 3.89 -14.07
N LYS A 43 -2.43 4.04 -15.08
CA LYS A 43 -2.33 3.07 -16.18
C LYS A 43 -1.20 2.09 -15.86
N THR A 44 -1.46 0.81 -16.07
CA THR A 44 -0.45 -0.23 -15.89
C THR A 44 -0.38 -1.19 -17.05
N ASN A 45 0.85 -1.65 -17.28
CA ASN A 45 1.23 -2.56 -18.35
C ASN A 45 1.45 -3.99 -17.82
N LYS A 46 1.09 -4.30 -16.56
CA LYS A 46 1.25 -5.65 -15.97
C LYS A 46 0.07 -6.57 -16.32
N ASN A 47 0.40 -7.74 -16.88
CA ASN A 47 -0.57 -8.68 -17.44
C ASN A 47 -1.35 -9.51 -16.39
N THR A 48 -0.94 -9.60 -15.13
CA THR A 48 -1.62 -10.41 -14.09
C THR A 48 -2.59 -9.58 -13.24
N ILE A 49 -3.80 -10.10 -12.99
CA ILE A 49 -4.78 -9.55 -12.03
C ILE A 49 -4.88 -10.55 -10.87
N ASP A 50 -3.83 -10.69 -10.08
CA ASP A 50 -3.92 -11.49 -8.84
C ASP A 50 -4.18 -10.56 -7.66
N TYR A 51 -4.74 -11.03 -6.54
CA TYR A 51 -4.92 -10.19 -5.33
C TYR A 51 -3.62 -9.48 -4.88
N GLN A 52 -2.45 -10.02 -5.25
CA GLN A 52 -1.13 -9.43 -5.07
C GLN A 52 -0.87 -8.16 -5.93
N TYR A 53 -1.65 -7.93 -6.98
CA TYR A 53 -1.58 -6.81 -7.94
C TYR A 53 -1.77 -5.44 -7.27
N TYR A 54 -2.68 -5.35 -6.30
CA TYR A 54 -2.91 -4.13 -5.53
C TYR A 54 -1.72 -3.77 -4.63
N HIS A 55 -0.87 -4.73 -4.28
CA HIS A 55 0.25 -4.51 -3.37
C HIS A 55 1.45 -3.80 -4.01
N ASP A 56 1.62 -3.95 -5.33
CA ASP A 56 2.81 -3.44 -6.01
C ASP A 56 2.63 -2.04 -6.60
N GLU A 57 1.42 -1.68 -7.03
CA GLU A 57 1.19 -0.46 -7.82
C GLU A 57 0.52 0.67 -7.04
N ILE A 58 -0.53 0.40 -6.27
CA ILE A 58 -0.95 1.33 -5.20
C ILE A 58 -0.15 0.93 -3.97
N ASN A 59 1.12 1.31 -3.96
CA ASN A 59 1.88 1.25 -2.72
C ASN A 59 1.18 2.18 -1.70
N GLY A 60 1.25 1.84 -0.42
CA GLY A 60 0.54 2.65 0.57
C GLY A 60 1.03 4.10 0.68
N LYS A 61 2.17 4.46 0.04
CA LYS A 61 2.61 5.84 -0.09
C LYS A 61 1.76 6.63 -1.09
N ILE A 62 1.36 6.03 -2.21
CA ILE A 62 0.42 6.63 -3.18
C ILE A 62 -0.94 6.85 -2.52
N PHE A 63 -1.44 5.84 -1.81
CA PHE A 63 -2.69 5.98 -1.05
C PHE A 63 -2.57 7.09 0.01
N GLN A 64 -1.50 7.09 0.80
CA GLN A 64 -1.25 8.12 1.80
C GLN A 64 -1.23 9.53 1.20
N ASN A 65 -0.49 9.75 0.11
CA ASN A 65 -0.41 11.05 -0.53
C ASN A 65 -1.78 11.51 -1.03
N TRP A 66 -2.53 10.65 -1.71
CA TRP A 66 -3.89 11.00 -2.14
C TRP A 66 -4.81 11.27 -0.95
N PHE A 67 -4.70 10.48 0.12
CA PHE A 67 -5.51 10.66 1.31
C PHE A 67 -5.22 12.03 1.96
N GLU A 68 -3.95 12.37 2.15
CA GLU A 68 -3.51 13.60 2.79
C GLU A 68 -3.73 14.85 1.93
N GLU A 69 -3.45 14.77 0.63
CA GLU A 69 -3.45 15.93 -0.28
C GLU A 69 -4.81 16.17 -0.93
N VAL A 70 -5.64 15.12 -1.10
CA VAL A 70 -6.93 15.22 -1.81
C VAL A 70 -8.10 15.02 -0.86
N LEU A 71 -8.13 13.92 -0.09
CA LEU A 71 -9.29 13.61 0.73
C LEU A 71 -9.38 14.55 1.95
N LEU A 72 -8.31 14.68 2.75
CA LEU A 72 -8.35 15.45 3.99
C LEU A 72 -8.80 16.92 3.80
N PRO A 73 -8.33 17.67 2.78
CA PRO A 73 -8.77 19.05 2.59
C PRO A 73 -10.24 19.20 2.17
N LEU A 74 -10.85 18.13 1.66
CA LEU A 74 -12.24 18.12 1.18
C LEU A 74 -13.23 17.62 2.24
N LEU A 75 -12.74 17.13 3.39
CA LEU A 75 -13.59 16.67 4.47
C LEU A 75 -14.14 17.83 5.29
N LYS A 76 -15.41 17.70 5.67
CA LYS A 76 -16.03 18.59 6.67
C LYS A 76 -15.38 18.37 8.03
N GLU A 77 -15.41 19.42 8.87
CA GLU A 77 -15.02 19.28 10.26
C GLU A 77 -15.79 18.14 10.95
N ASN A 78 -15.10 17.39 11.80
CA ASN A 78 -15.65 16.23 12.53
C ASN A 78 -16.19 15.09 11.64
N ALA A 79 -15.75 15.00 10.39
CA ALA A 79 -16.10 13.86 9.54
C ALA A 79 -15.53 12.55 10.10
N ILE A 80 -16.35 11.49 10.03
CA ILE A 80 -15.94 10.13 10.38
C ILE A 80 -15.53 9.40 9.09
N ILE A 81 -14.32 8.87 9.06
CA ILE A 81 -13.82 8.07 7.95
C ILE A 81 -13.88 6.60 8.36
N VAL A 82 -14.64 5.80 7.61
CA VAL A 82 -14.69 4.35 7.76
C VAL A 82 -14.03 3.72 6.54
N MET A 83 -12.95 2.96 6.75
CA MET A 83 -12.22 2.28 5.68
C MET A 83 -12.22 0.77 5.92
N ASN A 84 -12.26 -0.01 4.84
CA ASN A 84 -12.03 -1.45 4.93
C ASN A 84 -10.56 -1.73 5.28
N ASN A 85 -10.31 -2.90 5.87
CA ASN A 85 -8.96 -3.31 6.23
C ASN A 85 -8.24 -3.90 4.99
N VAL A 86 -7.66 -3.01 4.17
CA VAL A 86 -6.85 -3.40 3.00
C VAL A 86 -5.39 -3.03 3.28
N PRO A 87 -4.42 -3.90 2.95
CA PRO A 87 -3.01 -3.70 3.29
C PRO A 87 -2.40 -2.36 2.85
N CYS A 88 -2.88 -1.75 1.76
CA CYS A 88 -2.43 -0.44 1.29
C CYS A 88 -2.85 0.72 2.20
N HIS A 89 -3.90 0.57 3.01
CA HIS A 89 -4.36 1.59 3.97
C HIS A 89 -3.58 1.57 5.29
N SER A 90 -2.85 0.48 5.57
CA SER A 90 -2.12 0.29 6.84
C SER A 90 -0.65 -0.02 6.58
N VAL A 91 0.12 1.03 6.27
CA VAL A 91 1.57 0.93 6.11
C VAL A 91 2.23 1.05 7.47
N LYS A 92 3.14 0.13 7.79
CA LYS A 92 3.99 0.29 8.97
C LYS A 92 4.91 1.49 8.75
N THR A 93 4.85 2.45 9.66
CA THR A 93 5.76 3.61 9.70
C THR A 93 7.22 3.18 9.74
N GLU A 94 7.50 2.03 10.35
CA GLU A 94 8.82 1.44 10.40
C GLU A 94 8.79 -0.06 10.11
N LYS A 95 9.78 -0.53 9.35
CA LYS A 95 10.01 -1.97 9.16
C LYS A 95 10.76 -2.53 10.36
N VAL A 96 10.04 -3.29 11.19
CA VAL A 96 10.65 -4.08 12.26
C VAL A 96 11.41 -5.27 11.64
N PRO A 97 12.66 -5.54 12.06
CA PRO A 97 13.43 -6.65 11.55
C PRO A 97 12.73 -8.01 11.71
N ASN A 98 13.02 -8.92 10.79
CA ASN A 98 12.56 -10.30 10.85
C ASN A 98 13.73 -11.28 10.58
N LEU A 99 13.47 -12.58 10.66
CA LEU A 99 14.51 -13.60 10.46
C LEU A 99 15.12 -13.62 9.05
N ALA A 100 14.51 -12.97 8.06
CA ALA A 100 15.10 -12.83 6.72
C ALA A 100 16.13 -11.69 6.64
N TRP A 101 16.17 -10.76 7.60
CA TRP A 101 17.13 -9.66 7.60
C TRP A 101 18.57 -10.16 7.84
N LYS A 102 19.54 -9.48 7.23
CA LYS A 102 20.96 -9.71 7.53
C LYS A 102 21.23 -9.32 8.98
N ARG A 103 22.11 -10.06 9.67
CA ARG A 103 22.42 -9.84 11.08
C ARG A 103 22.83 -8.40 11.39
N HIS A 104 23.71 -7.81 10.58
CA HIS A 104 24.15 -6.43 10.78
C HIS A 104 22.99 -5.41 10.64
N CYS A 105 21.99 -5.67 9.79
CA CYS A 105 20.80 -4.82 9.70
C CYS A 105 19.96 -4.87 10.98
N ILE A 106 19.87 -6.04 11.61
CA ILE A 106 19.18 -6.21 12.89
C ILE A 106 19.91 -5.43 14.00
N VAL A 107 21.25 -5.54 14.05
CA VAL A 107 22.08 -4.79 15.00
C VAL A 107 21.90 -3.28 14.83
N ASN A 108 22.01 -2.77 13.61
CA ASN A 108 21.82 -1.34 13.34
C ASN A 108 20.43 -0.85 13.75
N TRP A 109 19.40 -1.68 13.53
CA TRP A 109 18.05 -1.35 13.97
C TRP A 109 17.95 -1.27 15.50
N LEU A 110 18.53 -2.22 16.24
CA LEU A 110 18.54 -2.20 17.70
C LEU A 110 19.30 -0.98 18.26
N ILE A 111 20.45 -0.65 17.69
CA ILE A 111 21.21 0.57 18.04
C ILE A 111 20.36 1.82 17.76
N SER A 112 19.65 1.88 16.63
CA SER A 112 18.74 3.00 16.32
C SER A 112 17.56 3.12 17.29
N LYS A 113 17.25 2.06 18.04
CA LYS A 113 16.27 2.06 19.14
C LYS A 113 16.87 2.43 20.49
N GLY A 114 18.17 2.67 20.56
CA GLY A 114 18.88 3.01 21.79
C GLY A 114 19.17 1.81 22.69
N GLU A 115 19.15 0.58 22.15
CA GLU A 115 19.57 -0.60 22.91
C GLU A 115 21.10 -0.61 23.06
N ASP A 116 21.54 -0.85 24.29
CA ASP A 116 22.94 -1.08 24.63
C ASP A 116 23.17 -2.59 24.82
N PHE A 117 24.03 -3.16 23.98
CA PHE A 117 24.39 -4.58 24.00
C PHE A 117 25.69 -4.76 23.22
N ASP A 118 26.49 -5.77 23.57
CA ASP A 118 27.61 -6.18 22.72
C ASP A 118 27.10 -7.07 21.58
N PRO A 119 27.21 -6.64 20.31
CA PRO A 119 26.81 -7.47 19.18
C PRO A 119 27.68 -8.72 19.07
N SER A 120 28.93 -8.76 19.55
CA SER A 120 29.83 -9.90 19.38
C SER A 120 29.40 -11.14 20.18
N GLU A 121 28.73 -10.93 21.31
CA GLU A 121 28.28 -11.97 22.23
C GLU A 121 26.93 -12.60 21.83
N LEU A 122 26.19 -11.98 20.90
CA LEU A 122 24.82 -12.39 20.58
C LEU A 122 24.70 -13.02 19.19
N VAL A 123 24.04 -14.18 19.14
CA VAL A 123 23.62 -14.79 17.87
C VAL A 123 22.31 -14.17 17.39
N LYS A 124 21.99 -14.37 16.11
CA LYS A 124 20.82 -13.75 15.46
C LYS A 124 19.50 -14.06 16.19
N VAL A 125 19.38 -15.22 16.81
CA VAL A 125 18.19 -15.61 17.59
C VAL A 125 18.05 -14.73 18.83
N ASP A 126 19.13 -14.41 19.54
CA ASP A 126 19.08 -13.57 20.74
C ASP A 126 18.79 -12.11 20.39
N LEU A 127 19.38 -11.60 19.30
CA LEU A 127 19.02 -10.28 18.76
C LEU A 127 17.52 -10.19 18.46
N MET A 128 16.93 -11.26 17.90
CA MET A 128 15.49 -11.29 17.61
C MET A 128 14.62 -11.31 18.87
N LYS A 129 15.10 -11.84 20.01
CA LYS A 129 14.38 -11.73 21.29
C LYS A 129 14.31 -10.28 21.75
N ILE A 130 15.38 -9.51 21.58
CA ILE A 130 15.41 -8.07 21.89
C ILE A 130 14.45 -7.32 20.95
N VAL A 131 14.48 -7.62 19.64
CA VAL A 131 13.53 -7.04 18.67
C VAL A 131 12.07 -7.31 19.06
N GLN A 132 11.76 -8.52 19.54
CA GLN A 132 10.40 -8.86 19.97
C GLN A 132 9.96 -8.08 21.22
N ARG A 133 10.87 -7.83 22.17
CA ARG A 133 10.60 -6.98 23.35
C ARG A 133 10.26 -5.54 22.96
N LEU A 134 10.95 -5.02 21.95
CA LEU A 134 10.76 -3.65 21.47
C LEU A 134 9.60 -3.46 20.49
N LYS A 135 9.09 -4.55 19.92
CA LYS A 135 8.00 -4.47 18.96
C LYS A 135 6.77 -3.86 19.65
N PRO A 136 6.18 -2.77 19.11
CA PRO A 136 4.95 -2.22 19.68
C PRO A 136 3.88 -3.31 19.69
N SER A 137 3.33 -3.57 20.88
CA SER A 137 2.27 -4.56 21.08
C SER A 137 1.06 -4.17 20.24
N SER A 138 0.75 -4.95 19.21
CA SER A 138 -0.43 -4.75 18.37
C SER A 138 -1.70 -5.30 19.04
N ARG A 139 -1.90 -4.97 20.32
CA ARG A 139 -3.16 -5.19 21.05
C ARG A 139 -3.61 -3.86 21.64
N ALA A 140 -4.15 -3.01 20.80
CA ALA A 140 -5.28 -2.19 21.21
C ALA A 140 -6.53 -2.99 20.82
N ARG A 141 -7.32 -3.39 21.82
CA ARG A 141 -8.67 -3.93 21.61
C ARG A 141 -9.63 -2.78 21.36
#